data_AF-A0A4Q3F511-F1
#
_entry.id   AF-A0A4Q3F511-F1
#
_cell.length_a   1.000
_cell.length_b   1.000
_cell.length_c   1.000
_cell.angle_alpha   90.00
_cell.angle_beta   90.00
_cell.angle_gamma   90.00
#
_symmetry.space_group_name_H-M   'P 1'
#
loop_
_entity.id
_entity.type
_entity.pdbx_description
1 polymer ?
#
loop_
_entity_poly.entity_id
_entity_poly.type
_entity_poly.pdbx_seq_one_letter_code
_entity_poly.pdbx_strand_id
1 'polypeptide(L)'
;ISNTSAISRWPELQLDMVRLGIGLYGIDEARSAENNLLQPVAALKTSISQLKKVKAGETVGYSRNDVMERDGVIATVRIGYADGYHRVFGNGNGKMLINGKLAPTIGHISMDMCMLNVSGIDLQEDDEVIVFNETLRIETLAGQANTIPYEILTNISQRVKRVYFYE
;
A
#
# COMPACT_ATOMS: atom_id res chain seq x y z
N ILE A 1 14.08 -27.64 -8.31
CA ILE A 1 13.53 -27.41 -6.93
C ILE A 1 13.36 -25.92 -6.61
N SER A 2 14.16 -25.04 -7.21
CA SER A 2 14.27 -23.62 -6.87
C SER A 2 12.99 -22.82 -7.09
N ASN A 3 12.52 -22.14 -6.04
CA ASN A 3 11.54 -21.04 -6.14
C ASN A 3 12.27 -19.70 -6.40
N THR A 4 11.55 -18.58 -6.49
CA THR A 4 12.13 -17.23 -6.72
C THR A 4 13.42 -16.98 -5.91
N SER A 5 13.34 -17.06 -4.58
CA SER A 5 14.46 -16.74 -3.70
C SER A 5 15.54 -17.82 -3.67
N ALA A 6 15.26 -19.03 -4.16
CA ALA A 6 16.28 -20.06 -4.32
C ALA A 6 17.09 -19.86 -5.61
N ILE A 7 16.47 -19.33 -6.67
CA ILE A 7 17.17 -18.96 -7.92
C ILE A 7 18.29 -17.97 -7.62
N SER A 8 18.02 -16.98 -6.76
CA SER A 8 18.99 -15.94 -6.42
C SER A 8 20.01 -16.33 -5.34
N ARG A 9 19.63 -17.13 -4.34
CA ARG A 9 20.52 -17.54 -3.23
C ARG A 9 21.43 -18.72 -3.56
N TRP A 10 20.95 -19.66 -4.38
CA TRP A 10 21.65 -20.91 -4.67
C TRP A 10 21.64 -21.21 -6.17
N PRO A 11 22.43 -20.47 -6.98
CA PRO A 11 22.51 -20.69 -8.42
C PRO A 11 22.87 -22.13 -8.81
N GLU A 12 23.62 -22.84 -7.98
CA GLU A 12 24.03 -24.24 -8.16
C GLU A 12 22.89 -25.26 -8.01
N LEU A 13 21.77 -24.87 -7.40
CA LEU A 13 20.59 -25.74 -7.22
C LEU A 13 19.55 -25.59 -8.35
N GLN A 14 19.88 -24.79 -9.37
CA GLN A 14 19.11 -24.71 -10.60
C GLN A 14 19.37 -25.98 -11.43
N LEU A 15 18.61 -27.03 -11.13
CA LEU A 15 18.54 -28.28 -11.90
C LEU A 15 17.97 -27.99 -13.32
N ASP A 16 17.35 -28.97 -13.98
CA ASP A 16 16.79 -28.80 -15.33
C ASP A 16 15.71 -27.71 -15.44
N MET A 17 15.07 -27.33 -14.32
CA MET A 17 14.01 -26.30 -14.28
C MET A 17 13.92 -25.59 -12.92
N VAL A 18 13.56 -24.30 -12.99
CA VAL A 18 13.25 -23.44 -11.83
C VAL A 18 11.77 -23.02 -11.84
N ARG A 19 11.25 -22.60 -10.68
CA ARG A 19 9.86 -22.17 -10.48
C ARG A 19 9.82 -20.72 -10.02
N LEU A 20 9.82 -19.79 -10.97
CA LEU A 20 9.72 -18.35 -10.67
C LEU A 20 8.27 -17.99 -10.33
N GLY A 21 8.02 -17.62 -9.08
CA GLY A 21 6.69 -17.25 -8.57
C GLY A 21 6.56 -15.74 -8.47
N ILE A 22 6.56 -15.19 -7.25
CA ILE A 22 6.49 -13.73 -7.01
C ILE A 22 7.60 -12.91 -7.68
N GLY A 23 8.68 -13.57 -8.12
CA GLY A 23 9.73 -12.91 -8.89
C GLY A 23 9.25 -12.43 -10.25
N LEU A 24 8.23 -13.07 -10.84
CA LEU A 24 7.54 -12.56 -12.03
C LEU A 24 6.86 -11.21 -11.79
N TYR A 25 6.59 -10.88 -10.52
CA TYR A 25 5.93 -9.65 -10.11
C TYR A 25 6.90 -8.60 -9.54
N GLY A 26 8.21 -8.81 -9.69
CA GLY A 26 9.22 -7.83 -9.29
C GLY A 26 9.74 -7.95 -7.86
N ILE A 27 9.48 -9.08 -7.18
CA ILE A 27 9.77 -9.24 -5.75
C ILE A 27 10.67 -10.46 -5.55
N ASP A 28 11.75 -10.28 -4.79
CA ASP A 28 12.58 -11.37 -4.28
C ASP A 28 12.91 -11.14 -2.81
N GLU A 29 12.30 -11.95 -1.93
CA GLU A 29 12.47 -11.85 -0.48
C GLU A 29 13.87 -12.24 0.01
N ALA A 30 14.72 -12.82 -0.85
CA ALA A 30 16.13 -13.06 -0.52
C ALA A 30 17.01 -11.81 -0.65
N ARG A 31 16.50 -10.73 -1.25
CA ARG A 31 17.25 -9.50 -1.50
C ARG A 31 16.58 -8.33 -0.79
N SER A 32 17.39 -7.39 -0.32
CA SER A 32 16.85 -6.11 0.13
C SER A 32 16.26 -5.36 -1.06
N ALA A 33 15.30 -4.46 -0.81
CA ALA A 33 14.70 -3.64 -1.86
C ALA A 33 15.75 -2.86 -2.68
N GLU A 34 16.83 -2.39 -2.03
CA GLU A 34 17.95 -1.67 -2.64
C GLU A 34 18.81 -2.55 -3.57
N ASN A 35 18.87 -3.85 -3.30
CA ASN A 35 19.68 -4.82 -4.06
C ASN A 35 18.81 -5.75 -4.92
N ASN A 36 17.53 -5.43 -5.07
CA ASN A 36 16.61 -6.21 -5.86
C ASN A 36 16.85 -5.92 -7.34
N LEU A 37 17.10 -6.97 -8.12
CA LEU A 37 17.36 -6.90 -9.56
C LEU A 37 16.05 -6.90 -10.37
N LEU A 38 14.92 -7.13 -9.71
CA LEU A 38 13.61 -7.27 -10.34
C LEU A 38 12.85 -5.95 -10.28
N GLN A 39 12.14 -5.65 -11.36
CA GLN A 39 11.30 -4.46 -11.48
C GLN A 39 9.88 -4.77 -11.01
N PRO A 40 9.31 -4.00 -10.07
CA PRO A 40 7.88 -4.09 -9.74
C PRO A 40 7.00 -3.88 -10.97
N VAL A 41 6.03 -4.76 -11.15
CA VAL A 41 5.15 -4.74 -12.35
C VAL A 41 3.76 -4.18 -12.09
N ALA A 42 3.45 -3.83 -10.85
CA ALA A 42 2.11 -3.43 -10.43
C ALA A 42 2.15 -2.19 -9.54
N ALA A 43 1.18 -1.31 -9.75
CA ALA A 43 0.86 -0.20 -8.86
C ALA A 43 -0.63 -0.25 -8.51
N LEU A 44 -0.96 0.09 -7.26
CA LEU A 44 -2.33 0.29 -6.81
C LEU A 44 -2.54 1.75 -6.50
N LYS A 45 -3.48 2.35 -7.23
CA LYS A 45 -3.80 3.77 -7.19
C LYS A 45 -5.27 3.94 -6.86
N THR A 46 -5.58 5.01 -6.17
CA THR A 46 -6.93 5.47 -5.85
C THR A 46 -6.94 7.00 -5.88
N SER A 47 -8.00 7.64 -5.40
CA SER A 47 -8.14 9.09 -5.41
C SER A 47 -8.87 9.60 -4.17
N ILE A 48 -8.65 10.88 -3.88
CA ILE A 48 -9.31 11.58 -2.78
C ILE A 48 -10.78 11.79 -3.13
N SER A 49 -11.70 11.32 -2.30
CA SER A 49 -13.13 11.58 -2.46
C SER A 49 -13.61 12.84 -1.77
N GLN A 50 -12.92 13.26 -0.70
CA GLN A 50 -13.30 14.41 0.10
C GLN A 50 -12.12 14.92 0.92
N LEU A 51 -12.02 16.24 1.05
CA LEU A 51 -11.14 16.89 2.01
C LEU A 51 -11.97 17.54 3.12
N LYS A 52 -11.56 17.35 4.38
CA LYS A 52 -12.24 17.93 5.53
C LYS A 52 -11.25 18.57 6.50
N LYS A 53 -11.52 19.81 6.88
CA LYS A 53 -10.83 20.48 8.00
C LYS A 53 -11.32 19.91 9.32
N VAL A 54 -10.38 19.58 10.19
CA VAL A 54 -10.62 18.93 11.50
C VAL A 54 -9.90 19.73 12.56
N LYS A 55 -10.58 20.00 13.67
CA LYS A 55 -10.03 20.75 14.81
C LYS A 55 -9.30 19.84 15.78
N ALA A 56 -8.34 20.39 16.52
CA ALA A 56 -7.70 19.66 17.60
C ALA A 56 -8.75 19.11 18.59
N GLY A 57 -8.62 17.84 18.97
CA GLY A 57 -9.56 17.12 19.84
C GLY A 57 -10.75 16.47 19.13
N GLU A 58 -10.98 16.72 17.85
CA GLU A 58 -11.98 15.98 17.08
C GLU A 58 -11.51 14.56 16.77
N THR A 59 -12.45 13.62 16.68
CA THR A 59 -12.16 12.20 16.48
C THR A 59 -12.48 11.75 15.07
N VAL A 60 -11.71 10.79 14.53
CA VAL A 60 -11.84 10.34 13.14
C VAL A 60 -12.17 8.85 13.07
N GLY A 61 -13.12 8.50 12.20
CA GLY A 61 -13.48 7.13 11.87
C GLY A 61 -14.35 6.42 12.91
N TYR A 62 -14.52 5.11 12.70
CA TYR A 62 -15.33 4.26 13.58
C TYR A 62 -14.82 4.26 15.02
N SER A 63 -15.76 4.11 15.96
CA SER A 63 -15.49 4.03 17.40
C SER A 63 -14.73 5.23 17.98
N ARG A 64 -14.58 6.33 17.21
CA ARG A 64 -13.82 7.52 17.62
C ARG A 64 -12.39 7.18 18.07
N ASN A 65 -11.80 6.17 17.43
CA ASN A 65 -10.58 5.51 17.92
C ASN A 65 -9.32 6.35 17.74
N ASP A 66 -9.36 7.37 16.91
CA ASP A 66 -8.23 8.25 16.64
C ASP A 66 -8.64 9.71 16.83
N VAL A 67 -7.72 10.51 17.36
CA VAL A 67 -7.96 11.89 17.78
C VAL A 67 -6.99 12.80 17.07
N MET A 68 -7.51 13.88 16.49
CA MET A 68 -6.67 14.87 15.84
C MET A 68 -5.95 15.72 16.90
N GLU A 69 -4.63 15.60 17.01
CA GLU A 69 -3.85 16.31 18.04
C GLU A 69 -3.76 17.83 17.82
N ARG A 70 -3.85 18.27 16.57
CA ARG A 70 -3.74 19.66 16.13
C ARG A 70 -4.69 19.95 14.99
N ASP A 71 -5.10 21.20 14.83
CA ASP A 71 -5.86 21.61 13.65
C ASP A 71 -5.20 21.13 12.36
N GLY A 72 -6.00 20.58 11.45
CA GLY A 72 -5.46 20.01 10.23
C GLY A 72 -6.53 19.58 9.23
N VAL A 73 -6.11 18.74 8.28
CA VAL A 73 -6.95 18.28 7.17
C VAL A 73 -6.86 16.77 7.07
N ILE A 74 -8.02 16.13 6.90
CA ILE A 74 -8.12 14.72 6.56
C ILE A 74 -8.60 14.58 5.11
N ALA A 75 -8.04 13.60 4.41
CA ALA A 75 -8.51 13.17 3.10
C ALA A 75 -9.24 11.83 3.26
N THR A 76 -10.49 11.75 2.82
CA THR A 76 -11.18 10.48 2.62
C THR A 76 -10.78 9.92 1.27
N VAL A 77 -10.40 8.64 1.22
CA VAL A 77 -9.85 7.99 0.03
C VAL A 77 -10.70 6.78 -0.35
N ARG A 78 -10.86 6.55 -1.65
CA ARG A 78 -11.73 5.50 -2.24
C ARG A 78 -11.06 4.13 -2.24
N ILE A 79 -10.67 3.66 -1.07
CA ILE A 79 -10.18 2.29 -0.87
C ILE A 79 -10.45 1.83 0.55
N GLY A 80 -10.89 0.58 0.70
CA GLY A 80 -11.06 -0.05 1.99
C GLY A 80 -10.67 -1.52 2.00
N TYR A 81 -11.05 -2.22 3.07
CA TYR A 81 -10.68 -3.62 3.22
C TYR A 81 -11.37 -4.56 2.23
N ALA A 82 -12.50 -4.16 1.63
CA ALA A 82 -13.14 -4.95 0.59
C ALA A 82 -12.41 -4.87 -0.76
N ASP A 83 -11.51 -3.91 -0.93
CA ASP A 83 -10.64 -3.76 -2.10
C ASP A 83 -9.30 -4.48 -1.92
N GLY A 84 -8.99 -4.88 -0.69
CA GLY A 84 -7.73 -5.52 -0.31
C GLY A 84 -6.82 -4.66 0.56
N TYR A 85 -7.24 -3.46 0.98
CA TYR A 85 -6.46 -2.65 1.93
C TYR A 85 -6.74 -3.07 3.37
N HIS A 86 -5.84 -3.87 3.94
CA HIS A 86 -6.06 -4.56 5.22
C HIS A 86 -6.43 -3.61 6.36
N ARG A 87 -7.33 -4.06 7.26
CA ARG A 87 -7.77 -3.27 8.42
C ARG A 87 -6.64 -2.89 9.38
N VAL A 88 -5.55 -3.67 9.40
CA VAL A 88 -4.36 -3.42 10.22
C VAL A 88 -3.67 -2.10 9.87
N PHE A 89 -3.86 -1.59 8.65
CA PHE A 89 -3.31 -0.31 8.21
C PHE A 89 -3.97 0.91 8.85
N GLY A 90 -5.05 0.75 9.64
CA GLY A 90 -5.68 1.88 10.33
C GLY A 90 -4.80 2.50 11.41
N ASN A 91 -5.25 3.64 11.95
CA ASN A 91 -4.65 4.32 13.10
C ASN A 91 -3.14 4.62 12.95
N GLY A 92 -2.72 5.07 11.77
CA GLY A 92 -1.33 5.49 11.50
C GLY A 92 -0.36 4.37 11.12
N ASN A 93 -0.78 3.10 11.16
CA ASN A 93 0.06 1.97 10.77
C ASN A 93 0.36 1.97 9.27
N GLY A 94 -0.65 2.32 8.46
CA GLY A 94 -0.54 2.45 7.01
C GLY A 94 -0.13 3.85 6.60
N LYS A 95 0.56 3.95 5.46
CA LYS A 95 0.86 5.22 4.78
C LYS A 95 0.56 5.08 3.30
N MET A 96 0.14 6.17 2.67
CA MET A 96 -0.02 6.27 1.22
C MET A 96 0.77 7.46 0.69
N LEU A 97 1.18 7.40 -0.58
CA LEU A 97 1.94 8.45 -1.23
C LEU A 97 0.99 9.37 -2.02
N ILE A 98 1.04 10.67 -1.75
CA ILE A 98 0.22 11.70 -2.42
C ILE A 98 1.11 12.88 -2.73
N ASN A 99 1.19 13.29 -3.99
CA ASN A 99 2.05 14.39 -4.46
C ASN A 99 3.50 14.25 -3.93
N GLY A 100 4.06 13.04 -3.99
CA GLY A 100 5.42 12.73 -3.51
C GLY A 100 5.60 12.70 -1.99
N LYS A 101 4.55 12.91 -1.18
CA LYS A 101 4.60 12.92 0.28
C LYS A 101 3.85 11.73 0.87
N LEU A 102 4.40 11.12 1.93
CA LEU A 102 3.73 10.07 2.67
C LEU A 102 2.72 10.67 3.66
N ALA A 103 1.46 10.27 3.52
CA ALA A 103 0.37 10.60 4.43
C ALA A 103 -0.03 9.35 5.22
N PRO A 104 0.04 9.37 6.58
CA PRO A 104 -0.40 8.26 7.40
C PRO A 104 -1.93 8.15 7.42
N THR A 105 -2.43 6.93 7.57
CA THR A 105 -3.85 6.70 7.86
C THR A 105 -4.22 7.30 9.22
N ILE A 106 -5.48 7.66 9.37
CA ILE A 106 -6.05 8.15 10.63
C ILE A 106 -7.40 7.48 10.85
N GLY A 107 -7.59 6.89 12.03
CA GLY A 107 -8.76 6.06 12.33
C GLY A 107 -8.76 4.69 11.62
N HIS A 108 -9.86 3.95 11.79
CA HIS A 108 -10.01 2.61 11.22
C HIS A 108 -10.24 2.63 9.69
N ILE A 109 -9.75 1.58 9.03
CA ILE A 109 -10.10 1.28 7.64
C ILE A 109 -11.53 0.75 7.57
N SER A 110 -12.36 1.37 6.73
CA SER A 110 -13.75 0.97 6.47
C SER A 110 -13.81 -0.02 5.30
N MET A 111 -15.03 -0.46 4.94
CA MET A 111 -15.20 -1.42 3.85
C MET A 111 -14.70 -0.89 2.51
N ASP A 112 -15.05 0.36 2.20
CA ASP A 112 -14.82 0.97 0.88
C ASP A 112 -13.98 2.25 0.93
N MET A 113 -13.67 2.75 2.14
CA MET A 113 -12.95 4.02 2.34
C MET A 113 -12.02 3.98 3.56
N CYS A 114 -11.00 4.83 3.53
CA CYS A 114 -10.18 5.16 4.68
C CYS A 114 -9.83 6.64 4.70
N MET A 115 -9.29 7.12 5.82
CA MET A 115 -8.88 8.50 5.97
C MET A 115 -7.37 8.60 6.13
N LEU A 116 -6.79 9.65 5.55
CA LEU A 116 -5.38 10.01 5.69
C LEU A 116 -5.25 11.37 6.35
N ASN A 117 -4.26 11.54 7.21
CA ASN A 117 -3.88 12.86 7.71
C ASN A 117 -2.98 13.54 6.67
N VAL A 118 -3.52 14.57 6.02
CA VAL A 118 -2.87 15.32 4.93
C VAL A 118 -2.56 16.76 5.34
N SER A 119 -2.45 17.02 6.64
CA SER A 119 -2.17 18.35 7.17
C SER A 119 -0.86 18.92 6.61
N GLY A 120 -0.92 20.12 6.02
CA GLY A 120 0.23 20.78 5.40
C GLY A 120 0.55 20.32 3.97
N ILE A 121 -0.35 19.56 3.35
CA ILE A 121 -0.28 19.21 1.93
C ILE A 121 -1.44 19.93 1.23
N ASP A 122 -1.12 20.72 0.21
CA ASP A 122 -2.13 21.35 -0.64
C ASP A 122 -2.61 20.32 -1.65
N LEU A 123 -3.90 19.98 -1.57
CA LEU A 123 -4.55 18.89 -2.29
C LEU A 123 -5.95 19.31 -2.70
N GLN A 124 -6.48 18.61 -3.70
CA GLN A 124 -7.85 18.74 -4.18
C GLN A 124 -8.56 17.38 -4.18
N GLU A 125 -9.89 17.41 -4.27
CA GLU A 125 -10.64 16.19 -4.56
C GLU A 125 -10.18 15.62 -5.91
N ASP A 126 -10.24 14.30 -6.04
CA ASP A 126 -9.76 13.51 -7.18
C ASP A 126 -8.25 13.45 -7.41
N ASP A 127 -7.42 14.12 -6.59
CA ASP A 127 -5.97 13.91 -6.59
C ASP A 127 -5.60 12.43 -6.45
N GLU A 128 -4.58 12.00 -7.20
CA GLU A 128 -4.09 10.62 -7.19
C GLU A 128 -3.44 10.28 -5.84
N VAL A 129 -3.82 9.13 -5.29
CA VAL A 129 -3.25 8.54 -4.08
C VAL A 129 -2.68 7.17 -4.43
N ILE A 130 -1.40 6.99 -4.14
CA ILE A 130 -0.68 5.75 -4.41
C ILE A 130 -0.64 4.91 -3.15
N VAL A 131 -1.27 3.74 -3.21
CA VAL A 131 -1.27 2.75 -2.12
C VAL A 131 0.03 1.96 -2.13
N PHE A 132 0.44 1.51 -3.31
CA PHE A 132 1.80 1.01 -3.56
C PHE A 132 2.18 1.20 -5.03
N ASN A 133 3.48 1.32 -5.27
CA ASN A 133 4.11 1.36 -6.59
C ASN A 133 5.61 1.03 -6.44
N GLU A 134 6.42 1.39 -7.44
CA GLU A 134 7.88 1.26 -7.41
C GLU A 134 8.55 2.08 -6.29
N THR A 135 7.93 3.18 -5.86
CA THR A 135 8.42 4.05 -4.77
C THR A 135 7.94 3.55 -3.41
N LEU A 136 6.63 3.51 -3.19
CA LEU A 136 6.04 2.93 -1.99
C LEU A 136 5.82 1.44 -2.23
N ARG A 137 6.86 0.65 -1.98
CA ARG A 137 6.89 -0.76 -2.37
C ARG A 137 5.99 -1.66 -1.52
N ILE A 138 5.54 -2.77 -2.11
CA ILE A 138 4.71 -3.79 -1.45
C ILE A 138 5.40 -4.38 -0.21
N GLU A 139 6.72 -4.56 -0.25
CA GLU A 139 7.51 -5.03 0.90
C GLU A 139 7.37 -4.10 2.11
N THR A 140 7.25 -2.78 1.89
CA THR A 140 7.01 -1.81 2.96
C THR A 140 5.62 -2.00 3.57
N LEU A 141 4.59 -2.21 2.74
CA LEU A 141 3.23 -2.49 3.22
C LEU A 141 3.16 -3.81 3.99
N ALA A 142 3.84 -4.85 3.50
CA ALA A 142 3.92 -6.13 4.17
C ALA A 142 4.52 -5.98 5.59
N GLY A 143 5.61 -5.21 5.72
CA GLY A 143 6.19 -4.87 7.02
C GLY A 143 5.22 -4.10 7.94
N GLN A 144 4.51 -3.10 7.41
CA GLN A 144 3.49 -2.34 8.17
C GLN A 144 2.33 -3.22 8.66
N ALA A 145 1.95 -4.24 7.87
CA ALA A 145 0.90 -5.18 8.20
C ALA A 145 1.37 -6.43 8.95
N ASN A 146 2.67 -6.54 9.26
CA ASN A 146 3.29 -7.73 9.84
C ASN A 146 2.93 -9.02 9.07
N THR A 147 3.06 -8.97 7.74
CA THR A 147 2.79 -10.06 6.80
C THR A 147 3.86 -10.12 5.71
N ILE A 148 3.65 -10.91 4.66
CA ILE A 148 4.51 -11.10 3.50
C ILE A 148 3.95 -10.42 2.24
N PRO A 149 4.79 -10.03 1.27
CA PRO A 149 4.36 -9.37 0.03
C PRO A 149 3.33 -10.16 -0.78
N TYR A 150 3.38 -11.50 -0.72
CA TYR A 150 2.37 -12.36 -1.35
C TYR A 150 0.96 -12.00 -0.88
N GLU A 151 0.75 -11.85 0.43
CA GLU A 151 -0.58 -11.56 0.96
C GLU A 151 -1.09 -10.19 0.53
N ILE A 152 -0.21 -9.19 0.43
CA ILE A 152 -0.61 -7.86 -0.06
C ILE A 152 -1.05 -7.95 -1.53
N LEU A 153 -0.27 -8.63 -2.38
CA LEU A 153 -0.57 -8.78 -3.81
C LEU A 153 -1.84 -9.59 -4.07
N THR A 154 -1.99 -10.74 -3.41
CA THR A 154 -3.07 -11.68 -3.73
C THR A 154 -4.40 -11.32 -3.09
N ASN A 155 -4.41 -10.44 -2.08
CA ASN A 155 -5.65 -9.99 -1.44
C ASN A 155 -6.35 -8.84 -2.18
N ILE A 156 -5.77 -8.31 -3.26
CA ILE A 156 -6.43 -7.30 -4.08
C ILE A 156 -7.68 -7.91 -4.74
N SER A 157 -8.85 -7.39 -4.35
CA SER A 157 -10.12 -8.01 -4.68
C SER A 157 -10.52 -7.77 -6.14
N GLN A 158 -11.59 -8.46 -6.58
CA GLN A 158 -12.14 -8.27 -7.92
C GLN A 158 -12.86 -6.92 -8.11
N ARG A 159 -13.10 -6.15 -7.03
CA ARG A 159 -13.66 -4.79 -7.12
C ARG A 159 -12.66 -3.82 -7.75
N VAL A 160 -11.36 -4.09 -7.60
CA VAL A 160 -10.30 -3.26 -8.14
C VAL A 160 -10.16 -3.52 -9.64
N LYS A 161 -10.40 -2.47 -10.44
CA LYS A 161 -10.21 -2.51 -11.90
C LYS A 161 -8.74 -2.72 -12.23
N ARG A 162 -8.43 -3.75 -13.01
CA ARG A 162 -7.08 -4.00 -13.55
C ARG A 162 -6.93 -3.30 -14.89
N VAL A 163 -5.89 -2.50 -15.03
CA VAL A 163 -5.50 -1.84 -16.28
C VAL A 163 -4.11 -2.30 -16.62
N TYR A 164 -3.93 -2.82 -17.83
CA TYR A 164 -2.66 -3.34 -18.32
C TYR A 164 -2.06 -2.36 -19.32
N PHE A 165 -0.81 -2.01 -19.10
CA PHE A 165 -0.02 -1.19 -20.00
C PHE A 165 1.06 -2.08 -20.63
N TYR A 166 1.33 -1.86 -21.90
CA TYR A 166 2.47 -2.43 -22.59
C TYR A 166 3.40 -1.26 -22.92
N GLU A 167 4.61 -1.30 -22.37
CA GLU A 167 5.69 -0.40 -22.77
C GLU A 167 6.55 -1.04 -23.85
#